data_AF-A0A1B9LKJ6-F1
#
_entry.id   AF-A0A1B9LKJ6-F1
#
_cell.length_a   1.000
_cell.length_b   1.000
_cell.length_c   1.000
_cell.angle_alpha   90.00
_cell.angle_beta   90.00
_cell.angle_gamma   90.00
#
_symmetry.space_group_name_H-M   'P 1'
#
loop_
_entity.id
_entity.type
_entity.pdbx_description
1 polymer ?
#
loop_
_entity_poly.entity_id
_entity_poly.type
_entity_poly.pdbx_seq_one_letter_code
_entity_poly.pdbx_strand_id
1 'polypeptide(L)'
;MGDGKYAGAPEWDPDKGYKVLANDEGAYKNNFPTTGADGLYFDILNTSVQDLSQLTWSPVEYDGIKVTAHWTRPDQRDYWIKDKGQFVLRVWLNGPRARDYHNPEKIHKPNLPHTFVLEGKDASGRVMVKYGFELRLWFVHRGEIMEGRANHNHWCYHSGYHRMPLVRDLSNAINWGHPDAAKPYSPWPHNYQRRIGGGFFSEWGDLAKYADAGFSEGGTYMRYYWTGDCHTWTPTGACAVADVIISMRNGYYTYSDDYWDRKFAGFCVTP
;
A
#
# COMPACT_ATOMS: atom_id res chain seq x y z
N MET A 1 11.80 7.38 1.05
CA MET A 1 11.64 5.92 1.25
C MET A 1 11.94 5.13 -0.04
N GLY A 2 13.00 5.51 -0.77
CA GLY A 2 13.33 4.91 -2.06
C GLY A 2 14.50 5.65 -2.69
N ASP A 3 15.72 5.28 -2.29
CA ASP A 3 16.98 5.83 -2.79
C ASP A 3 17.83 4.71 -3.42
N GLY A 4 18.85 5.09 -4.19
CA GLY A 4 19.76 4.15 -4.83
C GLY A 4 19.02 3.04 -5.58
N LYS A 5 19.21 1.79 -5.16
CA LYS A 5 18.57 0.60 -5.78
C LYS A 5 17.04 0.53 -5.60
N TYR A 6 16.49 1.23 -4.62
CA TYR A 6 15.04 1.31 -4.39
C TYR A 6 14.39 2.50 -5.09
N ALA A 7 15.20 3.45 -5.61
CA ALA A 7 14.66 4.55 -6.40
C ALA A 7 13.92 3.98 -7.62
N GLY A 8 12.69 4.46 -7.83
CA GLY A 8 11.89 4.09 -8.99
C GLY A 8 12.52 4.51 -10.32
N ALA A 9 11.89 4.15 -11.43
CA ALA A 9 12.21 4.77 -12.71
C ALA A 9 11.57 6.17 -12.80
N PRO A 10 11.55 6.89 -13.95
CA PRO A 10 11.54 8.36 -13.98
C PRO A 10 10.35 9.03 -13.26
N GLU A 11 9.29 8.29 -12.94
CA GLU A 11 8.17 8.68 -12.10
C GLU A 11 8.50 8.94 -10.61
N TRP A 12 9.64 8.47 -10.09
CA TRP A 12 10.02 8.63 -8.68
C TRP A 12 11.20 9.60 -8.49
N ASP A 13 11.01 10.55 -7.58
CA ASP A 13 12.05 11.46 -7.08
C ASP A 13 12.42 11.05 -5.64
N PRO A 14 13.67 10.69 -5.32
CA PRO A 14 14.06 10.27 -3.98
C PRO A 14 13.80 11.30 -2.87
N ASP A 15 13.79 12.59 -3.20
CA ASP A 15 13.54 13.69 -2.27
C ASP A 15 12.07 14.10 -2.20
N LYS A 16 11.31 13.92 -3.30
CA LYS A 16 9.93 14.44 -3.43
C LYS A 16 8.84 13.36 -3.56
N GLY A 17 9.20 12.11 -3.80
CA GLY A 17 8.26 11.01 -4.02
C GLY A 17 7.79 10.88 -5.47
N TYR A 18 6.57 10.37 -5.68
CA TYR A 18 6.03 10.19 -7.02
C TYR A 18 5.68 11.52 -7.67
N LYS A 19 6.03 11.64 -8.96
CA LYS A 19 5.55 12.70 -9.83
C LYS A 19 4.09 12.46 -10.19
N VAL A 20 3.34 13.54 -10.34
CA VAL A 20 2.00 13.48 -10.95
C VAL A 20 2.18 13.13 -12.43
N LEU A 21 1.59 12.02 -12.88
CA LEU A 21 1.74 11.52 -14.25
C LEU A 21 0.55 11.91 -15.15
N ALA A 22 -0.59 12.25 -14.55
CA ALA A 22 -1.81 12.62 -15.26
C ALA A 22 -2.57 13.74 -14.54
N ASN A 23 -3.12 14.68 -15.31
CA ASN A 23 -3.95 15.77 -14.79
C ASN A 23 -5.41 15.68 -15.28
N ASP A 24 -5.69 14.81 -16.24
CA ASP A 24 -7.01 14.54 -16.79
C ASP A 24 -7.65 13.29 -16.15
N GLU A 25 -8.98 13.34 -15.98
CA GLU A 25 -9.75 12.30 -15.30
C GLU A 25 -9.59 10.91 -15.95
N GLY A 26 -9.44 10.84 -17.27
CA GLY A 26 -9.27 9.57 -18.00
C GLY A 26 -7.92 8.88 -17.78
N ALA A 27 -6.91 9.61 -17.27
CA ALA A 27 -5.56 9.11 -17.06
C ALA A 27 -5.16 9.02 -15.58
N TYR A 28 -6.04 9.37 -14.63
CA TYR A 28 -5.77 9.25 -13.18
C TYR A 28 -5.39 7.85 -12.71
N LYS A 29 -5.74 6.81 -13.47
CA LYS A 29 -5.23 5.44 -13.25
C LYS A 29 -3.71 5.29 -13.28
N ASN A 30 -2.99 6.28 -13.82
CA ASN A 30 -1.53 6.30 -13.86
C ASN A 30 -0.92 7.03 -12.66
N ASN A 31 -1.71 7.69 -11.82
CA ASN A 31 -1.22 8.38 -10.63
C ASN A 31 -1.13 7.43 -9.43
N PHE A 32 -0.20 7.72 -8.54
CA PHE A 32 -0.16 7.11 -7.21
C PHE A 32 -1.36 7.61 -6.38
N PRO A 33 -1.93 6.81 -5.47
CA PRO A 33 -1.72 5.37 -5.30
C PRO A 33 -2.66 4.51 -6.17
N THR A 34 -2.25 3.27 -6.47
CA THR A 34 -3.14 2.24 -7.03
C THR A 34 -3.53 1.14 -6.04
N THR A 35 -2.92 1.18 -4.86
CA THR A 35 -3.18 0.26 -3.75
C THR A 35 -3.43 1.06 -2.47
N GLY A 36 -4.23 0.56 -1.53
CA GLY A 36 -4.52 1.28 -0.30
C GLY A 36 -4.85 0.36 0.89
N ALA A 37 -4.83 0.94 2.07
CA ALA A 37 -5.25 0.33 3.33
C ALA A 37 -5.70 1.46 4.27
N ASP A 38 -6.44 1.10 5.32
CA ASP A 38 -6.87 2.08 6.32
C ASP A 38 -5.69 2.70 7.05
N GLY A 39 -5.78 4.01 7.31
CA GLY A 39 -4.77 4.79 8.03
C GLY A 39 -3.56 5.19 7.18
N LEU A 40 -3.44 4.70 5.93
CA LEU A 40 -2.39 5.17 5.03
C LEU A 40 -2.64 6.60 4.57
N TYR A 41 -1.55 7.34 4.40
CA TYR A 41 -1.59 8.72 3.95
C TYR A 41 -0.42 9.07 3.05
N PHE A 42 -0.58 10.07 2.22
CA PHE A 42 0.50 10.63 1.42
C PHE A 42 0.38 12.14 1.34
N ASP A 43 1.49 12.79 1.03
CA ASP A 43 1.60 14.24 1.04
C ASP A 43 1.74 14.75 -0.39
N ILE A 44 0.84 15.65 -0.79
CA ILE A 44 1.00 16.44 -2.00
C ILE A 44 1.84 17.65 -1.63
N LEU A 45 3.08 17.66 -2.13
CA LEU A 45 3.99 18.79 -1.98
C LEU A 45 3.46 19.96 -2.79
N ASN A 46 3.38 21.13 -2.17
CA ASN A 46 3.02 22.34 -2.89
C ASN A 46 4.19 22.77 -3.79
N THR A 47 4.11 22.43 -5.07
CA THR A 47 5.17 22.72 -6.06
C THR A 47 4.76 23.76 -7.10
N SER A 48 3.66 24.50 -6.91
CA SER A 48 3.17 25.47 -7.91
C SER A 48 2.43 26.67 -7.28
N VAL A 49 2.24 27.72 -8.08
CA VAL A 49 1.94 29.15 -7.75
C VAL A 49 0.78 29.41 -6.78
N GLN A 50 -0.07 28.43 -6.48
CA GLN A 50 -1.30 28.63 -5.72
C GLN A 50 -1.15 28.17 -4.26
N ASP A 51 -1.49 29.05 -3.33
CA ASP A 51 -1.49 28.73 -1.91
C ASP A 51 -2.64 27.75 -1.58
N LEU A 52 -2.30 26.45 -1.50
CA LEU A 52 -3.25 25.39 -1.18
C LEU A 52 -3.92 25.56 0.19
N SER A 53 -3.35 26.39 1.09
CA SER A 53 -3.93 26.69 2.40
C SER A 53 -5.23 27.49 2.32
N GLN A 54 -5.46 28.19 1.20
CA GLN A 54 -6.68 28.98 0.96
C GLN A 54 -7.79 28.15 0.31
N LEU A 55 -7.52 26.90 -0.05
CA LEU A 55 -8.47 26.02 -0.73
C LEU A 55 -9.23 25.16 0.28
N THR A 56 -10.52 24.99 0.02
CA THR A 56 -11.36 24.03 0.74
C THR A 56 -11.36 22.70 0.00
N TRP A 57 -11.05 21.63 0.73
CA TRP A 57 -11.00 20.26 0.21
C TRP A 57 -12.14 19.45 0.82
N SER A 58 -13.11 19.07 -0.01
CA SER A 58 -14.21 18.21 0.46
C SER A 58 -13.78 16.75 0.48
N PRO A 59 -14.18 15.96 1.49
CA PRO A 59 -13.94 14.53 1.49
C PRO A 59 -14.67 13.87 0.33
N VAL A 60 -14.07 12.85 -0.25
CA VAL A 60 -14.73 11.97 -1.23
C VAL A 60 -14.84 10.58 -0.64
N GLU A 61 -15.97 9.92 -0.88
CA GLU A 61 -16.24 8.61 -0.32
C GLU A 61 -16.85 7.71 -1.38
N TYR A 62 -16.33 6.49 -1.48
CA TYR A 62 -16.85 5.47 -2.35
C TYR A 62 -16.74 4.12 -1.67
N ASP A 63 -17.88 3.44 -1.55
CA ASP A 63 -18.01 2.07 -1.08
C ASP A 63 -17.24 1.78 0.23
N GLY A 64 -17.38 2.69 1.19
CA GLY A 64 -16.75 2.61 2.51
C GLY A 64 -15.30 3.09 2.57
N ILE A 65 -14.67 3.46 1.45
CA ILE A 65 -13.37 4.16 1.43
C ILE A 65 -13.61 5.66 1.38
N LYS A 66 -13.18 6.36 2.42
CA LYS A 66 -13.21 7.81 2.56
C LYS A 66 -11.81 8.40 2.42
N VAL A 67 -11.65 9.28 1.44
CA VAL A 67 -10.43 10.04 1.21
C VAL A 67 -10.63 11.46 1.72
N THR A 68 -9.76 11.92 2.61
CA THR A 68 -9.77 13.29 3.13
C THR A 68 -8.44 13.97 2.83
N ALA A 69 -8.47 15.30 2.67
CA ALA A 69 -7.27 16.08 2.45
C ALA A 69 -7.26 17.29 3.39
N HIS A 70 -6.15 17.47 4.13
CA HIS A 70 -5.99 18.59 5.04
C HIS A 70 -4.61 19.20 4.92
N TRP A 71 -4.58 20.53 5.04
CA TRP A 71 -3.34 21.27 5.13
C TRP A 71 -2.73 21.04 6.52
N THR A 72 -1.56 20.44 6.58
CA THR A 72 -0.92 20.04 7.84
C THR A 72 0.58 20.31 7.84
N ARG A 73 1.16 20.38 9.04
CA ARG A 73 2.61 20.32 9.20
C ARG A 73 3.03 18.87 9.39
N PRO A 74 4.06 18.40 8.66
CA PRO A 74 4.68 17.12 8.92
C PRO A 74 5.19 17.06 10.36
N ASP A 75 5.03 15.92 11.01
CA ASP A 75 5.56 15.69 12.34
C ASP A 75 6.95 15.00 12.31
N GLN A 76 7.50 14.70 13.48
CA GLN A 76 8.82 14.08 13.62
C GLN A 76 8.86 12.62 13.11
N ARG A 77 7.73 11.93 13.06
CA ARG A 77 7.56 10.56 12.56
C ARG A 77 7.48 10.51 11.04
N ASP A 78 7.21 11.63 10.37
CA ASP A 78 7.16 11.70 8.90
C ASP A 78 8.56 11.73 8.27
N TYR A 79 9.37 10.69 8.47
CA TYR A 79 10.81 10.66 8.13
C TYR A 79 11.15 10.95 6.66
N TRP A 80 10.18 10.91 5.75
CA TRP A 80 10.37 11.23 4.33
C TRP A 80 10.36 12.73 4.02
N ILE A 81 9.84 13.57 4.91
CA ILE A 81 9.89 15.03 4.75
C ILE A 81 11.02 15.59 5.61
N LYS A 82 12.06 16.12 4.95
CA LYS A 82 13.24 16.70 5.61
C LYS A 82 12.91 18.03 6.29
N ASP A 83 12.22 18.92 5.59
CA ASP A 83 11.81 20.24 6.12
C ASP A 83 10.46 20.16 6.84
N LYS A 84 10.49 20.11 8.18
CA LYS A 84 9.30 20.10 9.03
C LYS A 84 8.61 21.47 9.14
N GLY A 85 9.23 22.53 8.61
CA GLY A 85 8.65 23.86 8.54
C GLY A 85 7.67 24.02 7.37
N GLN A 86 7.79 23.17 6.35
CA GLN A 86 6.94 23.21 5.16
C GLN A 86 5.59 22.55 5.44
N PHE A 87 4.51 23.28 5.15
CA PHE A 87 3.17 22.66 5.12
C PHE A 87 2.97 21.82 3.87
N VAL A 88 2.18 20.77 4.01
CA VAL A 88 1.81 19.85 2.93
C VAL A 88 0.31 19.60 2.95
N LEU A 89 -0.23 19.22 1.79
CA LEU A 89 -1.61 18.73 1.71
C LEU A 89 -1.54 17.22 1.93
N ARG A 90 -1.83 16.79 3.16
CA ARG A 90 -1.87 15.37 3.49
C ARG A 90 -3.20 14.80 3.08
N VAL A 91 -3.16 13.69 2.36
CA VAL A 91 -4.30 12.92 1.90
C VAL A 91 -4.34 11.62 2.69
N TRP A 92 -5.43 11.35 3.41
CA TRP A 92 -5.64 10.11 4.16
C TRP A 92 -6.60 9.19 3.43
N LEU A 93 -6.30 7.90 3.49
CA LEU A 93 -7.18 6.81 3.10
C LEU A 93 -7.76 6.19 4.38
N ASN A 94 -9.06 6.33 4.57
CA ASN A 94 -9.79 5.71 5.67
C ASN A 94 -10.78 4.74 5.07
N GLY A 95 -10.91 3.54 5.61
CA GLY A 95 -11.81 2.58 5.01
C GLY A 95 -12.02 1.31 5.82
N PRO A 96 -12.51 0.25 5.17
CA PRO A 96 -12.77 -1.00 5.85
C PRO A 96 -11.47 -1.57 6.44
N ARG A 97 -11.52 -1.93 7.73
CA ARG A 97 -10.40 -2.44 8.52
C ARG A 97 -10.89 -3.45 9.54
N ALA A 98 -9.99 -4.31 10.02
CA ALA A 98 -10.29 -5.17 11.17
C ALA A 98 -10.35 -4.33 12.45
N ARG A 99 -11.43 -4.48 13.21
CA ARG A 99 -11.58 -3.87 14.56
C ARG A 99 -11.17 -4.83 15.67
N ASP A 100 -11.39 -6.12 15.45
CA ASP A 100 -10.89 -7.22 16.26
C ASP A 100 -9.96 -8.06 15.38
N TYR A 101 -8.70 -8.19 15.82
CA TYR A 101 -7.72 -8.97 15.08
C TYR A 101 -7.87 -10.47 15.33
N HIS A 102 -8.39 -10.95 16.46
CA HIS A 102 -8.55 -12.38 16.71
C HIS A 102 -9.77 -12.98 16.02
N ASN A 103 -10.89 -12.28 16.10
CA ASN A 103 -12.16 -12.73 15.55
C ASN A 103 -12.88 -11.56 14.87
N PRO A 104 -12.44 -11.16 13.67
CA PRO A 104 -13.03 -10.03 12.98
C PRO A 104 -14.48 -10.36 12.64
N GLU A 105 -15.39 -9.42 12.90
CA GLU A 105 -16.66 -9.38 12.18
C GLU A 105 -16.40 -9.30 10.67
N LYS A 106 -17.44 -9.55 9.86
CA LYS A 106 -17.34 -9.34 8.41
C LYS A 106 -16.93 -7.89 8.13
N ILE A 107 -15.78 -7.73 7.50
CA ILE A 107 -15.25 -6.45 7.09
C ILE A 107 -15.78 -6.15 5.69
N HIS A 108 -16.23 -4.92 5.49
CA HIS A 108 -16.80 -4.50 4.21
C HIS A 108 -15.79 -4.62 3.07
N LYS A 109 -16.24 -5.07 1.90
CA LYS A 109 -15.42 -5.27 0.71
C LYS A 109 -15.72 -4.19 -0.33
N PRO A 110 -14.82 -3.22 -0.55
CA PRO A 110 -14.98 -2.23 -1.60
C PRO A 110 -14.94 -2.84 -3.00
N ASN A 111 -15.78 -2.34 -3.90
CA ASN A 111 -15.83 -2.70 -5.32
C ASN A 111 -14.86 -1.86 -6.14
N LEU A 112 -13.63 -2.34 -6.28
CA LEU A 112 -12.53 -1.70 -7.02
C LEU A 112 -12.33 -2.36 -8.41
N PRO A 113 -11.78 -1.65 -9.42
CA PRO A 113 -11.14 -0.33 -9.34
C PRO A 113 -12.12 0.85 -9.25
N HIS A 114 -11.71 1.92 -8.58
CA HIS A 114 -12.45 3.18 -8.54
C HIS A 114 -11.53 4.40 -8.56
N THR A 115 -11.93 5.43 -9.31
CA THR A 115 -11.22 6.71 -9.42
C THR A 115 -11.71 7.70 -8.37
N PHE A 116 -10.80 8.20 -7.54
CA PHE A 116 -11.05 9.25 -6.57
C PHE A 116 -10.49 10.57 -7.11
N VAL A 117 -11.24 11.66 -6.99
CA VAL A 117 -10.82 13.00 -7.42
C VAL A 117 -11.00 13.99 -6.29
N LEU A 118 -9.89 14.51 -5.78
CA LEU A 118 -9.85 15.59 -4.80
C LEU A 118 -9.91 16.94 -5.53
N GLU A 119 -10.86 17.78 -5.15
CA GLU A 119 -11.03 19.13 -5.69
C GLU A 119 -10.73 20.17 -4.62
N GLY A 120 -9.74 21.02 -4.88
CA GLY A 120 -9.44 22.19 -4.06
C GLY A 120 -10.22 23.39 -4.58
N LYS A 121 -11.19 23.88 -3.79
CA LYS A 121 -12.10 24.97 -4.18
C LYS A 121 -11.73 26.28 -3.52
N ASP A 122 -11.81 27.39 -4.26
CA ASP A 122 -11.70 28.73 -3.69
C ASP A 122 -12.94 29.10 -2.85
N ALA A 123 -12.92 30.26 -2.21
CA ALA A 123 -14.03 30.75 -1.38
C ALA A 123 -15.35 30.95 -2.16
N SER A 124 -15.30 31.04 -3.49
CA SER A 124 -16.49 31.13 -4.36
C SER A 124 -17.02 29.77 -4.79
N GLY A 125 -16.37 28.68 -4.38
CA GLY A 125 -16.73 27.31 -4.75
C GLY A 125 -16.17 26.87 -6.11
N ARG A 126 -15.31 27.66 -6.76
CA ARG A 126 -14.69 27.28 -8.04
C ARG A 126 -13.56 26.31 -7.79
N VAL A 127 -13.50 25.24 -8.59
CA VAL A 127 -12.40 24.27 -8.56
C VAL A 127 -11.14 24.91 -9.12
N MET A 128 -10.11 25.04 -8.29
CA MET A 128 -8.82 25.63 -8.65
C MET A 128 -7.77 24.56 -8.96
N VAL A 129 -7.82 23.44 -8.24
CA VAL A 129 -6.90 22.31 -8.39
C VAL A 129 -7.68 21.00 -8.31
N LYS A 130 -7.28 20.04 -9.14
CA LYS A 130 -7.71 18.64 -9.04
C LYS A 130 -6.51 17.74 -8.84
N TYR A 131 -6.68 16.71 -8.03
CA TYR A 131 -5.77 15.59 -7.96
C TYR A 131 -6.59 14.30 -7.91
N GLY A 132 -6.34 13.38 -8.83
CA GLY A 132 -7.04 12.10 -8.84
C GLY A 132 -6.13 10.90 -9.05
N PHE A 133 -6.61 9.76 -8.57
CA PHE A 133 -5.93 8.46 -8.58
C PHE A 133 -6.98 7.34 -8.64
N GLU A 134 -6.56 6.13 -9.03
CA GLU A 134 -7.44 4.96 -9.10
C GLU A 134 -6.96 3.86 -8.15
N LEU A 135 -7.73 3.59 -7.09
CA LEU A 135 -7.46 2.43 -6.26
C LEU A 135 -7.94 1.17 -6.96
N ARG A 136 -7.08 0.16 -7.03
CA ARG A 136 -7.34 -1.16 -7.65
C ARG A 136 -7.42 -2.27 -6.62
N LEU A 137 -6.61 -2.18 -5.57
CA LEU A 137 -6.56 -3.15 -4.48
C LEU A 137 -6.67 -2.45 -3.13
N TRP A 138 -7.49 -3.01 -2.25
CA TRP A 138 -7.59 -2.60 -0.85
C TRP A 138 -7.10 -3.73 0.05
N PHE A 139 -6.15 -3.42 0.93
CA PHE A 139 -5.52 -4.34 1.84
C PHE A 139 -6.04 -4.14 3.26
N VAL A 140 -6.24 -5.26 3.94
CA VAL A 140 -6.53 -5.29 5.37
C VAL A 140 -5.52 -6.19 6.06
N HIS A 141 -5.14 -5.84 7.28
CA HIS A 141 -4.16 -6.56 8.08
C HIS A 141 -4.72 -6.90 9.46
N ARG A 142 -4.08 -7.88 10.10
CA ARG A 142 -4.41 -8.37 11.44
C ARG A 142 -3.54 -7.71 12.52
N GLY A 143 -3.21 -6.43 12.33
CA GLY A 143 -2.23 -5.73 13.17
C GLY A 143 -0.89 -6.46 13.20
N GLU A 144 -0.37 -6.68 14.41
CA GLU A 144 0.92 -7.35 14.65
C GLU A 144 0.82 -8.85 14.87
N ILE A 145 -0.39 -9.41 14.79
CA ILE A 145 -0.60 -10.82 15.07
C ILE A 145 0.11 -11.65 14.02
N MET A 146 1.10 -12.40 14.48
CA MET A 146 1.78 -13.41 13.68
C MET A 146 1.12 -14.77 13.94
N GLU A 147 0.71 -15.43 12.87
CA GLU A 147 0.03 -16.72 12.94
C GLU A 147 0.56 -17.68 11.87
N GLY A 148 0.22 -18.96 12.01
CA GLY A 148 0.50 -19.94 10.97
C GLY A 148 -0.26 -19.61 9.68
N ARG A 149 0.29 -19.99 8.52
CA ARG A 149 -0.29 -19.67 7.20
C ARG A 149 -1.75 -20.09 7.07
N ALA A 150 -2.11 -21.29 7.53
CA ALA A 150 -3.47 -21.81 7.49
C ALA A 150 -4.44 -20.95 8.32
N ASN A 151 -4.02 -20.53 9.52
CA ASN A 151 -4.81 -19.64 10.39
C ASN A 151 -5.00 -18.26 9.76
N HIS A 152 -3.96 -17.71 9.12
CA HIS A 152 -4.05 -16.44 8.41
C HIS A 152 -4.97 -16.53 7.19
N ASN A 153 -4.87 -17.61 6.40
CA ASN A 153 -5.77 -17.86 5.27
C ASN A 153 -7.24 -17.98 5.73
N HIS A 154 -7.47 -18.71 6.82
CA HIS A 154 -8.79 -18.83 7.44
C HIS A 154 -9.32 -17.47 7.89
N TRP A 155 -8.46 -16.62 8.48
CA TRP A 155 -8.80 -15.26 8.90
C TRP A 155 -9.21 -14.39 7.72
N CYS A 156 -8.49 -14.43 6.59
CA CYS A 156 -8.90 -13.74 5.36
C CYS A 156 -10.31 -14.20 4.94
N TYR A 157 -10.49 -15.50 4.76
CA TYR A 157 -11.75 -16.06 4.28
C TYR A 157 -12.95 -15.68 5.16
N HIS A 158 -12.81 -15.78 6.49
CA HIS A 158 -13.91 -15.51 7.42
C HIS A 158 -14.19 -14.03 7.64
N SER A 159 -13.18 -13.17 7.50
CA SER A 159 -13.35 -11.71 7.61
C SER A 159 -14.05 -11.07 6.41
N GLY A 160 -14.33 -11.83 5.34
CA GLY A 160 -14.92 -11.30 4.10
C GLY A 160 -13.90 -10.87 3.05
N TYR A 161 -12.60 -11.04 3.32
CA TYR A 161 -11.52 -10.79 2.36
C TYR A 161 -11.04 -12.09 1.72
N HIS A 162 -11.30 -12.23 0.41
CA HIS A 162 -11.30 -13.54 -0.25
C HIS A 162 -9.98 -14.31 -0.20
N ARG A 163 -8.82 -13.65 -0.09
CA ARG A 163 -7.53 -14.33 -0.19
C ARG A 163 -6.39 -13.59 0.50
N MET A 164 -5.36 -14.36 0.81
CA MET A 164 -4.02 -13.82 1.01
C MET A 164 -3.52 -13.16 -0.28
N PRO A 165 -2.73 -12.08 -0.19
CA PRO A 165 -2.12 -11.46 -1.36
C PRO A 165 -1.06 -12.37 -1.98
N LEU A 166 -0.89 -12.27 -3.29
CA LEU A 166 0.19 -12.89 -4.03
C LEU A 166 1.40 -11.95 -4.07
N VAL A 167 2.57 -12.45 -4.44
CA VAL A 167 3.79 -11.66 -4.63
C VAL A 167 3.53 -10.50 -5.60
N ARG A 168 2.80 -10.71 -6.71
CA ARG A 168 2.38 -9.64 -7.63
C ARG A 168 1.50 -8.55 -7.05
N ASP A 169 0.79 -8.82 -5.96
CA ASP A 169 -0.02 -7.80 -5.31
C ASP A 169 0.83 -6.92 -4.39
N LEU A 170 2.00 -7.42 -3.97
CA LEU A 170 2.83 -6.81 -2.94
C LEU A 170 4.12 -6.19 -3.47
N SER A 171 4.76 -6.78 -4.49
CA SER A 171 6.08 -6.34 -4.92
C SER A 171 6.39 -6.60 -6.38
N ASN A 172 7.26 -5.75 -6.95
CA ASN A 172 7.86 -5.92 -8.26
C ASN A 172 9.31 -6.45 -8.21
N ALA A 173 9.79 -6.86 -7.04
CA ALA A 173 11.11 -7.47 -6.91
C ALA A 173 11.15 -8.84 -7.60
N ILE A 174 12.20 -9.11 -8.38
CA ILE A 174 12.44 -10.44 -8.94
C ILE A 174 13.41 -11.20 -8.03
N ASN A 175 13.09 -12.46 -7.74
CA ASN A 175 14.03 -13.47 -7.25
C ASN A 175 14.23 -14.56 -8.32
N TRP A 176 15.39 -15.22 -8.34
CA TRP A 176 15.74 -16.16 -9.40
C TRP A 176 14.73 -17.30 -9.49
N GLY A 177 13.89 -17.26 -10.53
CA GLY A 177 13.17 -18.40 -11.06
C GLY A 177 11.81 -18.76 -10.48
N HIS A 178 10.97 -17.84 -9.94
CA HIS A 178 9.50 -17.94 -9.61
C HIS A 178 9.15 -16.91 -8.51
N PRO A 179 7.89 -16.48 -8.20
CA PRO A 179 6.62 -16.44 -8.96
C PRO A 179 6.41 -15.10 -9.72
N ASP A 180 5.24 -14.90 -10.34
CA ASP A 180 4.85 -13.63 -10.99
C ASP A 180 4.88 -12.48 -9.97
N ALA A 181 5.92 -11.64 -10.05
CA ALA A 181 5.96 -10.35 -9.38
C ALA A 181 5.15 -9.30 -10.15
N ALA A 182 4.89 -8.16 -9.53
CA ALA A 182 4.21 -7.04 -10.17
C ALA A 182 5.08 -6.47 -11.29
N LYS A 183 4.43 -5.92 -12.33
CA LYS A 183 5.11 -5.22 -13.43
C LYS A 183 4.93 -3.70 -13.30
N PRO A 184 5.90 -2.88 -13.75
CA PRO A 184 7.20 -3.30 -14.30
C PRO A 184 8.12 -3.84 -13.21
N TYR A 185 8.87 -4.89 -13.55
CA TYR A 185 9.80 -5.51 -12.63
C TYR A 185 10.93 -4.55 -12.24
N SER A 186 11.43 -4.73 -11.02
CA SER A 186 12.68 -4.11 -10.59
C SER A 186 13.86 -4.68 -11.38
N PRO A 187 14.77 -3.83 -11.91
CA PRO A 187 16.00 -4.27 -12.55
C PRO A 187 17.04 -4.77 -11.53
N TRP A 188 16.83 -4.53 -10.24
CA TRP A 188 17.73 -4.95 -9.18
C TRP A 188 17.25 -6.29 -8.58
N PRO A 189 18.12 -7.32 -8.54
CA PRO A 189 17.78 -8.58 -7.89
C PRO A 189 17.37 -8.35 -6.43
N HIS A 190 16.36 -9.09 -5.97
CA HIS A 190 15.95 -9.18 -4.56
C HIS A 190 15.45 -7.87 -3.93
N ASN A 191 15.23 -6.81 -4.70
CA ASN A 191 14.81 -5.52 -4.17
C ASN A 191 13.72 -4.93 -5.07
N TYR A 192 12.63 -4.46 -4.48
CA TYR A 192 11.65 -3.66 -5.22
C TYR A 192 12.27 -2.34 -5.65
N GLN A 193 11.62 -1.72 -6.63
CA GLN A 193 11.78 -0.29 -6.90
C GLN A 193 10.44 0.41 -6.69
N ARG A 194 10.48 1.68 -6.28
CA ARG A 194 9.26 2.49 -6.16
C ARG A 194 8.57 2.61 -7.51
N ARG A 195 7.41 1.97 -7.67
CA ARG A 195 6.67 1.90 -8.94
C ARG A 195 5.17 2.00 -8.69
N ILE A 196 4.52 2.90 -9.42
CA ILE A 196 3.05 2.95 -9.49
C ILE A 196 2.59 1.69 -10.24
N GLY A 197 1.68 0.92 -9.63
CA GLY A 197 1.28 -0.41 -10.09
C GLY A 197 2.27 -1.53 -9.76
N GLY A 198 3.35 -1.25 -9.02
CA GLY A 198 4.38 -2.23 -8.66
C GLY A 198 4.03 -3.14 -7.49
N GLY A 199 2.77 -3.17 -7.06
CA GLY A 199 2.33 -3.85 -5.84
C GLY A 199 2.49 -3.01 -4.59
N PHE A 200 1.81 -3.39 -3.51
CA PHE A 200 1.60 -2.59 -2.31
C PHE A 200 2.89 -2.07 -1.65
N PHE A 201 3.88 -2.93 -1.42
CA PHE A 201 5.16 -2.52 -0.84
C PHE A 201 6.02 -1.72 -1.81
N SER A 202 6.00 -2.00 -3.11
CA SER A 202 6.70 -1.17 -4.09
C SER A 202 6.06 0.22 -4.19
N GLU A 203 4.75 0.31 -4.02
CA GLU A 203 4.04 1.58 -4.07
C GLU A 203 4.26 2.42 -2.83
N TRP A 204 4.09 1.86 -1.64
CA TRP A 204 4.09 2.59 -0.36
C TRP A 204 5.44 2.52 0.37
N GLY A 205 6.23 1.48 0.11
CA GLY A 205 7.50 1.21 0.78
C GLY A 205 7.32 0.58 2.14
N ASP A 206 8.21 0.95 3.06
CA ASP A 206 8.22 0.44 4.42
C ASP A 206 7.01 0.98 5.22
N LEU A 207 5.98 0.15 5.32
CA LEU A 207 4.71 0.48 5.96
C LEU A 207 4.86 0.78 7.47
N ALA A 208 5.93 0.30 8.11
CA ALA A 208 6.22 0.61 9.51
C ALA A 208 6.52 2.10 9.76
N LYS A 209 6.68 2.91 8.71
CA LYS A 209 6.90 4.36 8.82
C LYS A 209 5.59 5.16 8.88
N TYR A 210 4.44 4.52 8.67
CA TYR A 210 3.14 5.15 8.75
C TYR A 210 2.55 4.93 10.14
N ALA A 211 2.81 5.88 11.04
CA ALA A 211 2.53 5.73 12.47
C ALA A 211 1.05 5.46 12.78
N ASP A 212 0.15 6.02 11.99
CA ASP A 212 -1.30 5.96 12.25
C ASP A 212 -2.00 4.79 11.53
N ALA A 213 -1.24 3.96 10.79
CA ALA A 213 -1.77 2.85 10.00
C ALA A 213 -1.65 1.48 10.71
N GLY A 214 -1.14 1.43 11.95
CA GLY A 214 -1.11 0.21 12.76
C GLY A 214 -0.14 -0.88 12.29
N PHE A 215 0.87 -0.52 11.46
CA PHE A 215 1.89 -1.45 10.96
C PHE A 215 3.14 -1.57 11.84
N SER A 216 3.31 -0.69 12.83
CA SER A 216 4.59 -0.39 13.50
C SER A 216 4.65 -0.65 15.01
N GLU A 217 3.60 -1.18 15.63
CA GLU A 217 3.47 -1.28 17.11
C GLU A 217 4.45 -2.25 17.84
N GLY A 218 5.42 -2.87 17.14
CA GLY A 218 6.27 -3.94 17.70
C GLY A 218 7.66 -4.06 17.07
N GLY A 219 8.24 -2.94 16.62
CA GLY A 219 9.68 -2.83 16.35
C GLY A 219 10.17 -3.04 14.90
N THR A 220 11.45 -2.73 14.68
CA THR A 220 12.12 -2.50 13.38
C THR A 220 12.80 -3.74 12.78
N TYR A 221 12.58 -4.93 13.33
CA TYR A 221 13.14 -6.16 12.77
C TYR A 221 12.47 -6.53 11.45
N MET A 222 13.18 -7.25 10.57
CA MET A 222 12.64 -7.69 9.27
C MET A 222 11.36 -8.52 9.47
N ARG A 223 10.20 -7.91 9.21
CA ARG A 223 8.92 -8.61 9.21
C ARG A 223 8.69 -9.24 7.84
N TYR A 224 8.58 -10.56 7.85
CA TYR A 224 8.09 -11.33 6.72
C TYR A 224 6.57 -11.45 6.83
N TYR A 225 5.93 -11.50 5.67
CA TYR A 225 4.50 -11.61 5.50
C TYR A 225 4.16 -12.85 4.69
N TRP A 226 3.08 -13.53 5.08
CA TRP A 226 2.54 -14.62 4.29
C TRP A 226 2.04 -14.15 2.93
N THR A 227 2.23 -14.99 1.92
CA THR A 227 1.58 -14.84 0.62
C THR A 227 0.70 -16.05 0.30
N GLY A 228 -0.20 -15.86 -0.67
CA GLY A 228 -0.96 -16.92 -1.32
C GLY A 228 -0.12 -17.82 -2.22
N ASP A 229 1.11 -17.42 -2.56
CA ASP A 229 1.96 -18.19 -3.46
C ASP A 229 2.54 -19.44 -2.79
N CYS A 230 2.87 -20.42 -3.62
CA CYS A 230 3.62 -21.60 -3.24
C CYS A 230 4.73 -21.80 -4.25
N HIS A 231 5.89 -22.29 -3.80
CA HIS A 231 6.98 -22.63 -4.70
C HIS A 231 6.55 -23.64 -5.78
N THR A 232 5.76 -24.62 -5.40
CA THR A 232 5.28 -25.67 -6.31
C THR A 232 3.94 -26.18 -5.82
N TRP A 233 2.93 -26.11 -6.68
CA TRP A 233 1.61 -26.65 -6.39
C TRP A 233 1.55 -28.12 -6.78
N THR A 234 0.95 -28.95 -5.93
CA THR A 234 0.56 -30.31 -6.32
C THR A 234 -0.56 -30.24 -7.38
N PRO A 235 -0.79 -31.32 -8.14
CA PRO A 235 -1.95 -31.40 -9.05
C PRO A 235 -3.30 -31.21 -8.35
N THR A 236 -3.37 -31.41 -7.04
CA THR A 236 -4.56 -31.24 -6.19
C THR A 236 -4.71 -29.82 -5.62
N GLY A 237 -3.81 -28.89 -5.94
CA GLY A 237 -3.84 -27.51 -5.46
C GLY A 237 -3.30 -27.31 -4.05
N ALA A 238 -2.60 -28.30 -3.48
CA ALA A 238 -1.88 -28.16 -2.21
C ALA A 238 -0.48 -27.58 -2.45
N CYS A 239 0.05 -26.85 -1.48
CA CYS A 239 1.45 -26.41 -1.55
C CYS A 239 2.36 -27.61 -1.29
N ALA A 240 3.26 -27.93 -2.24
CA ALA A 240 4.01 -29.18 -2.25
C ALA A 240 5.40 -29.07 -1.62
N VAL A 241 6.07 -27.91 -1.77
CA VAL A 241 7.48 -27.75 -1.39
C VAL A 241 7.63 -26.74 -0.27
N ALA A 242 7.28 -25.48 -0.50
CA ALA A 242 7.46 -24.44 0.50
C ALA A 242 6.51 -23.27 0.30
N ASP A 243 6.10 -22.68 1.43
CA ASP A 243 5.32 -21.46 1.47
C ASP A 243 6.20 -20.26 1.07
N VAL A 244 5.62 -19.31 0.32
CA VAL A 244 6.32 -18.08 -0.07
C VAL A 244 6.02 -16.99 0.95
N ILE A 245 7.07 -16.40 1.50
CA ILE A 245 7.01 -15.26 2.41
C ILE A 245 7.74 -14.08 1.82
N ILE A 246 7.32 -12.86 2.14
CA ILE A 246 7.87 -11.64 1.57
C ILE A 246 8.17 -10.58 2.63
N SER A 247 9.29 -9.90 2.49
CA SER A 247 9.72 -8.80 3.35
C SER A 247 9.14 -7.48 2.86
N MET A 248 8.45 -6.74 3.74
CA MET A 248 7.95 -5.39 3.41
C MET A 248 9.09 -4.39 3.16
N ARG A 249 10.29 -4.63 3.72
CA ARG A 249 11.39 -3.67 3.71
C ARG A 249 11.99 -3.49 2.32
N ASN A 250 12.08 -4.59 1.57
CA ASN A 250 12.76 -4.64 0.28
C ASN A 250 11.99 -5.43 -0.77
N GLY A 251 10.84 -6.01 -0.45
CA GLY A 251 10.07 -6.82 -1.40
C GLY A 251 10.71 -8.16 -1.72
N TYR A 252 11.81 -8.51 -1.03
CA TYR A 252 12.45 -9.81 -1.17
C TYR A 252 11.50 -10.89 -0.67
N TYR A 253 11.19 -11.86 -1.52
CA TYR A 253 10.50 -13.07 -1.11
C TYR A 253 11.45 -14.26 -1.07
N THR A 254 11.16 -15.18 -0.15
CA THR A 254 11.92 -16.41 0.09
C THR A 254 10.95 -17.51 0.50
N TYR A 255 11.49 -18.71 0.64
CA TYR A 255 10.75 -19.89 1.05
C TYR A 255 10.81 -20.11 2.56
N SER A 256 9.72 -20.65 3.09
CA SER A 256 9.63 -21.13 4.46
C SER A 256 9.40 -22.64 4.42
N ASP A 257 10.44 -23.40 4.75
CA ASP A 257 10.47 -24.87 4.58
C ASP A 257 9.88 -25.66 5.78
N ASP A 258 9.38 -24.97 6.82
CA ASP A 258 8.80 -25.62 7.99
C ASP A 258 7.27 -25.55 8.00
N TYR A 259 6.68 -26.70 7.76
CA TYR A 259 5.28 -26.98 8.01
C TYR A 259 5.02 -26.84 9.52
N TRP A 260 4.12 -25.92 9.90
CA TRP A 260 3.38 -25.83 11.17
C TRP A 260 3.82 -24.80 12.24
N ASP A 261 5.12 -24.56 12.49
CA ASP A 261 5.51 -23.74 13.66
C ASP A 261 5.91 -22.28 13.36
N ARG A 262 6.14 -21.91 12.09
CA ARG A 262 6.48 -20.52 11.77
C ARG A 262 5.25 -19.64 11.76
N LYS A 263 5.40 -18.46 12.36
CA LYS A 263 4.37 -17.44 12.44
C LYS A 263 4.88 -16.17 11.77
N PHE A 264 4.11 -15.67 10.82
CA PHE A 264 4.40 -14.42 10.13
C PHE A 264 3.15 -13.53 10.16
N ALA A 265 3.37 -12.23 9.96
CA ALA A 265 2.28 -11.30 9.76
C ALA A 265 1.60 -11.59 8.42
N GLY A 266 0.44 -10.98 8.20
CA GLY A 266 -0.28 -11.22 6.96
C GLY A 266 -1.27 -10.12 6.62
N PHE A 267 -1.46 -9.96 5.32
CA PHE A 267 -2.51 -9.13 4.76
C PHE A 267 -3.58 -10.02 4.13
N CYS A 268 -4.75 -9.45 3.92
CA CYS A 268 -5.79 -9.97 3.05
C CYS A 268 -6.13 -8.90 2.02
N VAL A 269 -6.53 -9.32 0.84
CA VAL A 269 -6.81 -8.42 -0.28
C VAL A 269 -8.05 -8.88 -1.03
N THR A 270 -8.75 -7.92 -1.63
CA THR A 270 -9.86 -8.20 -2.53
C THR A 270 -9.34 -8.71 -3.88
N PRO A 271 -9.99 -9.70 -4.53
CA PRO A 271 -9.70 -10.10 -5.90
C PRO A 271 -9.89 -8.95 -6.89
#